data_AF-A0A6P2V276-F1
#
_entry.id   AF-A0A6P2V276-F1
#
_cell.length_a   1.000
_cell.length_b   1.000
_cell.length_c   1.000
_cell.angle_alpha   90.00
_cell.angle_beta   90.00
_cell.angle_gamma   90.00
#
_symmetry.space_group_name_H-M   'P 1'
#
loop_
_entity.id
_entity.type
_entity.pdbx_description
1 polymer ?
#
loop_
_entity_poly.entity_id
_entity_poly.type
_entity_poly.pdbx_seq_one_letter_code
_entity_poly.pdbx_strand_id
1 'polypeptide(L)'
;MDLLREDWAGIRKIDLEGAVACAPADIAAIFARALNRPVRPVVLEPAEWAAVLAMNPFSSVAINGFIELNHGLNSGHIDFGSDDTVELRQGRVPFEEVAEAILRA
;
A
#
# COMPACT_ATOMS: atom_id res chain seq x y z
N MET A 1 -9.87 -3.24 -16.25
CA MET A 1 -9.11 -2.78 -17.44
C MET A 1 -9.94 -1.77 -18.23
N ASP A 2 -10.58 -0.82 -17.52
CA ASP A 2 -11.56 0.08 -18.14
C ASP A 2 -10.94 1.44 -18.42
N LEU A 3 -10.06 1.92 -17.53
CA LEU A 3 -9.37 3.21 -17.65
C LEU A 3 -8.61 3.37 -18.98
N LEU A 4 -7.85 2.33 -19.38
CA LEU A 4 -7.08 2.32 -20.63
C LEU A 4 -7.96 2.25 -21.89
N ARG A 5 -9.27 2.01 -21.74
CA ARG A 5 -10.24 1.92 -22.84
C ARG A 5 -11.12 3.16 -22.95
N GLU A 6 -11.00 4.10 -22.02
CA GLU A 6 -11.70 5.38 -22.10
C GLU A 6 -11.14 6.21 -23.26
N ASP A 7 -11.99 6.90 -24.01
CA ASP A 7 -11.56 7.85 -25.04
C ASP A 7 -10.98 9.10 -24.36
N TRP A 8 -9.81 9.55 -24.82
CA TRP A 8 -9.18 10.78 -24.33
C TRP A 8 -8.29 11.41 -25.42
N ALA A 9 -7.95 12.69 -25.26
CA ALA A 9 -7.03 13.40 -26.13
C ALA A 9 -6.02 14.23 -25.31
N GLY A 10 -4.83 14.48 -25.85
CA GLY A 10 -3.83 15.37 -25.24
C GLY A 10 -2.85 14.65 -24.30
N ILE A 11 -2.77 15.07 -23.04
CA ILE A 11 -2.04 14.38 -21.96
C ILE A 11 -3.02 14.28 -20.79
N ARG A 12 -3.25 13.06 -20.31
CA ARG A 12 -4.11 12.80 -19.15
C ARG A 12 -3.26 12.24 -18.01
N LYS A 13 -3.19 12.97 -16.90
CA LYS A 13 -2.53 12.53 -15.66
C LYS A 13 -3.60 11.99 -14.73
N ILE A 14 -3.39 10.78 -14.19
CA ILE A 14 -4.37 10.11 -13.36
C ILE A 14 -3.66 9.48 -12.17
N ASP A 15 -4.13 9.80 -10.98
CA ASP A 15 -3.77 9.16 -9.72
C ASP A 15 -4.68 7.95 -9.51
N LEU A 16 -4.07 6.79 -9.34
CA LEU A 16 -4.77 5.53 -9.09
C LEU A 16 -4.49 5.06 -7.67
N GLU A 17 -5.48 5.20 -6.80
CA GLU A 17 -5.39 4.73 -5.43
C GLU A 17 -6.30 3.51 -5.15
N GLY A 18 -6.15 2.93 -3.96
CA GLY A 18 -6.99 1.84 -3.49
C GLY A 18 -8.47 2.23 -3.39
N ALA A 19 -9.35 1.26 -3.11
CA ALA A 19 -10.77 1.55 -2.92
C ALA A 19 -11.03 2.46 -1.71
N VAL A 20 -10.21 2.32 -0.67
CA VAL A 20 -10.25 3.12 0.55
C VAL A 20 -8.80 3.27 1.04
N ALA A 21 -8.44 4.45 1.52
CA ALA A 21 -7.16 4.65 2.21
C ALA A 21 -7.08 3.74 3.44
N CYS A 22 -5.95 3.07 3.64
CA CYS A 22 -5.75 2.17 4.78
C CYS A 22 -4.43 2.48 5.48
N ALA A 23 -4.49 2.73 6.78
CA ALA A 23 -3.32 2.81 7.62
C ALA A 23 -2.87 1.40 8.06
N PRO A 24 -1.61 1.22 8.52
CA PRO A 24 -1.15 -0.06 9.07
C PRO A 24 -2.04 -0.61 10.20
N ALA A 25 -2.69 0.26 10.99
CA ALA A 25 -3.63 -0.13 12.03
C ALA A 25 -4.93 -0.75 11.46
N ASP A 26 -5.44 -0.24 10.34
CA ASP A 26 -6.62 -0.79 9.67
C ASP A 26 -6.31 -2.18 9.11
N ILE A 27 -5.16 -2.31 8.44
CA ILE A 27 -4.65 -3.59 7.93
C ILE A 27 -4.54 -4.62 9.06
N ALA A 28 -3.94 -4.24 10.19
CA ALA A 28 -3.81 -5.12 11.35
C ALA A 28 -5.18 -5.54 11.92
N ALA A 29 -6.14 -4.61 12.01
CA ALA A 29 -7.49 -4.90 12.48
C ALA A 29 -8.24 -5.86 11.53
N ILE A 30 -8.07 -5.70 10.22
CA ILE A 30 -8.64 -6.59 9.20
C ILE A 30 -8.07 -8.00 9.36
N PHE A 31 -6.75 -8.15 9.43
CA PHE A 31 -6.13 -9.45 9.65
C PHE A 31 -6.50 -10.07 11.00
N ALA A 32 -6.62 -9.26 12.07
CA ALA A 32 -7.02 -9.78 13.37
C ALA A 32 -8.41 -10.42 13.34
N ARG A 33 -9.37 -9.78 12.63
CA ARG A 33 -10.70 -10.34 12.39
C ARG A 33 -10.63 -11.61 11.54
N ALA A 34 -9.92 -11.55 10.42
CA ALA A 34 -9.88 -12.65 9.46
C ALA A 34 -9.17 -13.91 9.99
N LEU A 35 -8.11 -13.74 10.79
CA LEU A 35 -7.36 -14.83 11.41
C LEU A 35 -7.94 -15.32 12.75
N ASN A 36 -8.95 -14.61 13.29
CA ASN A 36 -9.49 -14.84 14.63
C ASN A 36 -8.41 -14.90 15.73
N ARG A 37 -7.42 -14.00 15.65
CA ARG A 37 -6.34 -13.86 16.64
C ARG A 37 -5.85 -12.42 16.71
N PRO A 38 -5.24 -11.98 17.83
CA PRO A 38 -4.68 -10.64 17.91
C PRO A 38 -3.57 -10.42 16.87
N VAL A 39 -3.70 -9.35 16.09
CA VAL A 39 -2.68 -8.80 15.19
C VAL A 39 -2.53 -7.33 15.54
N ARG A 40 -1.30 -6.86 15.68
CA ARG A 40 -0.99 -5.46 16.04
C ARG A 40 0.10 -4.93 15.13
N PRO A 41 0.00 -3.68 14.65
CA PRO A 41 1.12 -3.03 14.03
C PRO A 41 2.20 -2.78 15.10
N VAL A 42 3.46 -2.99 14.74
CA VAL A 42 4.61 -2.65 15.59
C VAL A 42 5.39 -1.56 14.89
N VAL A 43 5.53 -0.41 15.55
CA VAL A 43 6.37 0.68 15.06
C VAL A 43 7.82 0.31 15.35
N LEU A 44 8.67 0.46 14.33
CA LEU A 44 10.09 0.16 14.40
C LEU A 44 10.89 1.44 14.15
N GLU A 45 12.00 1.61 14.87
CA GLU A 45 12.94 2.68 14.57
C GLU A 45 13.58 2.43 13.19
N PRO A 46 13.86 3.47 12.38
CA PRO A 46 14.42 3.29 11.03
C PRO A 46 15.70 2.43 10.99
N ALA A 47 16.51 2.49 12.04
CA ALA A 47 17.72 1.68 12.18
C ALA A 47 17.45 0.16 12.23
N GLU A 48 16.24 -0.24 12.60
CA GLU A 48 15.85 -1.65 12.76
C GLU A 48 15.27 -2.25 11.46
N TRP A 49 14.82 -1.41 10.52
CA TRP A 49 14.06 -1.85 9.35
C TRP A 49 14.83 -2.85 8.49
N ALA A 50 16.12 -2.58 8.22
CA ALA A 50 16.96 -3.45 7.41
C ALA A 50 17.11 -4.85 8.04
N ALA A 51 17.30 -4.90 9.37
CA ALA A 51 17.48 -6.16 10.09
C ALA A 51 16.19 -7.00 10.08
N VAL A 52 15.03 -6.38 10.28
CA VAL A 52 13.73 -7.08 10.23
C VAL A 52 13.42 -7.59 8.83
N LEU A 53 13.66 -6.78 7.79
CA LEU A 53 13.44 -7.19 6.40
C LEU A 53 14.38 -8.35 6.01
N ALA A 54 15.63 -8.34 6.50
CA ALA A 54 16.62 -9.39 6.26
C ALA A 54 16.28 -10.75 6.92
N MET A 55 15.26 -10.82 7.78
CA MET A 55 14.73 -12.10 8.27
C MET A 55 13.99 -12.90 7.18
N ASN A 56 13.73 -12.28 6.03
CA ASN A 56 13.12 -12.90 4.85
C ASN A 56 14.18 -13.08 3.74
N PRO A 57 13.98 -13.97 2.76
CA PRO A 57 14.95 -14.27 1.70
C PRO A 57 15.00 -13.18 0.60
N PHE A 58 14.95 -11.90 0.99
CA PHE A 58 15.09 -10.77 0.08
C PHE A 58 16.56 -10.45 -0.17
N SER A 59 16.85 -9.96 -1.38
CA SER A 59 18.17 -9.40 -1.68
C SER A 59 18.38 -8.06 -0.98
N SER A 60 19.63 -7.64 -0.78
CA SER A 60 19.95 -6.32 -0.23
C SER A 60 19.33 -5.18 -1.05
N VAL A 61 19.26 -5.33 -2.38
CA VAL A 61 18.61 -4.37 -3.27
C VAL A 61 17.12 -4.24 -2.97
N ALA A 62 16.43 -5.37 -2.79
CA ALA A 62 15.00 -5.37 -2.45
C ALA A 62 14.75 -4.75 -1.06
N ILE A 63 15.59 -5.07 -0.07
CA ILE A 63 15.52 -4.49 1.28
C ILE A 63 15.65 -2.97 1.23
N ASN A 64 16.65 -2.46 0.52
CA ASN A 64 16.83 -1.00 0.35
C ASN A 64 15.61 -0.38 -0.34
N GLY A 65 15.06 -1.04 -1.36
CA GLY A 65 13.83 -0.61 -2.02
C GLY A 65 12.64 -0.47 -1.08
N PHE A 66 12.43 -1.45 -0.18
CA PHE A 66 11.37 -1.36 0.84
C PHE A 66 11.60 -0.22 1.83
N ILE A 67 12.85 0.04 2.23
CA ILE A 67 13.19 1.15 3.13
C ILE A 67 12.87 2.49 2.47
N GLU A 68 13.31 2.70 1.23
CA GLU A 68 13.02 3.93 0.47
C GLU A 68 11.52 4.13 0.25
N LEU A 69 10.78 3.05 -0.06
CA LEU A 69 9.32 3.09 -0.19
C LEU A 69 8.66 3.58 1.10
N ASN A 70 9.07 3.06 2.26
CA ASN A 70 8.52 3.47 3.54
C ASN A 70 8.88 4.92 3.89
N HIS A 71 10.08 5.39 3.52
CA HIS A 71 10.42 6.82 3.64
C HIS A 71 9.50 7.68 2.76
N GLY A 72 9.22 7.25 1.53
CA GLY A 72 8.30 7.94 0.63
C GLY A 72 6.88 8.06 1.19
N LEU A 73 6.34 6.97 1.74
CA LEU A 73 5.02 6.94 2.38
C LEU A 73 4.99 7.83 3.64
N ASN A 74 5.96 7.68 4.54
CA ASN A 74 5.97 8.39 5.83
C ASN A 74 6.23 9.90 5.70
N SER A 75 6.87 10.33 4.61
CA SER A 75 7.11 11.75 4.32
C SER A 75 5.97 12.42 3.53
N GLY A 76 4.97 11.66 3.08
CA GLY A 76 3.94 12.14 2.15
C GLY A 76 4.47 12.39 0.74
N HIS A 77 5.66 11.89 0.39
CA HIS A 77 6.17 11.95 -0.98
C HIS A 77 5.35 11.07 -1.94
N ILE A 78 4.79 9.98 -1.41
CA ILE A 78 3.78 9.16 -2.08
C ILE A 78 2.44 9.52 -1.45
N ASP A 79 1.69 10.39 -2.12
CA ASP A 79 0.38 10.90 -1.72
C ASP A 79 -0.51 11.01 -2.97
N PHE A 80 -1.82 10.98 -2.78
CA PHE A 80 -2.81 11.01 -3.87
C PHE A 80 -3.74 12.21 -3.69
N GLY A 81 -4.09 12.88 -4.79
CA GLY A 81 -5.05 13.99 -4.75
C GLY A 81 -4.49 15.30 -4.14
N SER A 82 -3.18 15.42 -3.98
CA SER A 82 -2.51 16.67 -3.59
C SER A 82 -2.33 17.66 -4.75
N ASP A 83 -2.42 17.20 -6.00
CA ASP A 83 -2.42 18.01 -7.21
C ASP A 83 -3.82 18.02 -7.86
N ASP A 84 -4.56 19.12 -7.71
CA ASP A 84 -5.90 19.31 -8.29
C ASP A 84 -5.91 19.23 -9.84
N THR A 85 -4.74 19.28 -10.50
CA THR A 85 -4.62 19.10 -11.95
C THR A 85 -4.52 17.63 -12.38
N VAL A 86 -4.45 16.71 -11.41
CA VAL A 86 -4.40 15.27 -11.64
C VAL A 86 -5.74 14.65 -11.27
N GLU A 87 -6.27 13.84 -12.18
CA GLU A 87 -7.54 13.18 -11.96
C GLU A 87 -7.36 12.05 -10.93
N LEU A 88 -8.06 12.12 -9.80
CA LEU A 88 -8.05 11.04 -8.81
C LEU A 88 -9.09 9.96 -9.18
N ARG A 89 -8.66 8.70 -9.22
CA ARG A 89 -9.52 7.53 -9.44
C ARG A 89 -9.24 6.47 -8.38
N GLN A 90 -10.31 5.98 -7.78
CA GLN A 90 -10.25 4.94 -6.75
C GLN A 90 -10.50 3.55 -7.35
N GLY A 91 -9.79 2.57 -6.79
CA GLY A 91 -10.07 1.15 -7.00
C GLY A 91 -11.45 0.75 -6.46
N ARG A 92 -11.80 -0.53 -6.66
CA ARG A 92 -13.09 -1.07 -6.19
C ARG A 92 -12.95 -2.19 -5.15
N VAL A 93 -11.76 -2.76 -5.02
CA VAL A 93 -11.48 -3.89 -4.14
C VAL A 93 -10.94 -3.34 -2.82
N PRO A 94 -11.69 -3.44 -1.70
CA PRO A 94 -11.21 -3.04 -0.39
C PRO A 94 -10.18 -4.06 0.15
N PHE A 95 -9.36 -3.63 1.10
CA PHE A 95 -8.29 -4.49 1.63
C PHE A 95 -8.84 -5.73 2.35
N GLU A 96 -10.03 -5.67 2.92
CA GLU A 96 -10.75 -6.81 3.50
C GLU A 96 -10.88 -7.98 2.52
N GLU A 97 -11.29 -7.70 1.28
CA GLU A 97 -11.46 -8.72 0.24
C GLU A 97 -10.11 -9.34 -0.15
N VAL A 98 -9.06 -8.50 -0.22
CA VAL A 98 -7.68 -8.96 -0.49
C VAL A 98 -7.18 -9.85 0.64
N ALA A 99 -7.37 -9.45 1.90
CA ALA A 99 -6.95 -10.23 3.05
C ALA A 99 -7.63 -11.59 3.09
N GLU A 100 -8.94 -11.66 2.84
CA GLU A 100 -9.66 -12.93 2.71
C GLU A 100 -9.14 -13.80 1.57
N ALA A 101 -8.81 -13.21 0.42
CA ALA A 101 -8.28 -13.94 -0.73
C ALA A 101 -6.89 -14.54 -0.41
N ILE A 102 -6.02 -13.78 0.26
CA ILE A 102 -4.69 -14.25 0.68
C ILE A 102 -4.81 -15.42 1.66
N LEU A 103 -5.75 -15.36 2.60
CA LEU A 103 -5.91 -16.41 3.62
C LEU A 103 -6.54 -17.70 3.08
N ARG A 104 -7.11 -17.67 1.87
CA ARG A 104 -7.62 -18.85 1.17
C ARG A 104 -6.57 -19.54 0.28
N ALA A 105 -5.45 -18.88 0.00
CA ALA A 105 -4.37 -19.37 -0.86
C ALA A 105 -3.39 -20.28 -0.09
#